data_AF-A0A356E7R4-F1
#
_entry.id   AF-A0A356E7R4-F1
#
_cell.length_a   1.000
_cell.length_b   1.000
_cell.length_c   1.000
_cell.angle_alpha   90.00
_cell.angle_beta   90.00
_cell.angle_gamma   90.00
#
_symmetry.space_group_name_H-M   'P 1'
#
loop_
_entity.id
_entity.type
_entity.pdbx_description
1 polymer ?
#
loop_
_entity_poly.entity_id
_entity_poly.type
_entity_poly.pdbx_seq_one_letter_code
_entity_poly.pdbx_strand_id
1 'polypeptide(L)'
;AIYLHDTPKRSLFGNKNRALSSGCVRVEKSDELATILLQEAGWTDSKKQKVLSSRKTTSANIQSDNPVYLYYVTAWVNEGKTHTLPDIYGYDVTPNLKYVNWDTIRKYVQ
;
A
#
# COMPACT_ATOMS: atom_id res chain seq x y z
N ALA A 1 12.16 -7.94 -2.32
CA ALA A 1 10.98 -7.62 -3.14
C ALA A 1 9.81 -7.26 -2.23
N ILE A 2 8.94 -6.33 -2.65
CA ILE A 2 7.76 -5.86 -1.89
C ILE A 2 6.54 -6.00 -2.81
N TYR A 3 5.43 -6.53 -2.28
CA TYR A 3 4.19 -6.78 -3.05
C TYR A 3 2.96 -6.70 -2.14
N LEU A 4 1.79 -6.53 -2.77
CA LEU A 4 0.48 -6.67 -2.13
C LEU A 4 0.05 -8.14 -2.17
N HIS A 5 -0.43 -8.69 -1.05
CA HIS A 5 -0.87 -10.09 -1.02
C HIS A 5 -1.97 -10.38 0.00
N ASP A 6 -2.61 -11.53 -0.13
CA ASP A 6 -3.58 -12.04 0.84
C ASP A 6 -2.91 -12.68 2.07
N THR A 7 -3.67 -12.92 3.13
CA THR A 7 -3.26 -13.72 4.28
C THR A 7 -4.37 -14.65 4.78
N PRO A 8 -4.04 -15.89 5.19
CA PRO A 8 -5.00 -16.75 5.88
C PRO A 8 -5.31 -16.25 7.32
N LYS A 9 -4.46 -15.39 7.91
CA LYS A 9 -4.63 -14.84 9.25
C LYS A 9 -5.46 -13.55 9.23
N ARG A 10 -6.70 -13.62 8.73
CA ARG A 10 -7.59 -12.45 8.57
C ARG A 10 -7.90 -11.75 9.89
N SER A 11 -7.88 -12.45 11.02
CA SER A 11 -8.10 -11.85 12.36
C SER A 11 -7.11 -10.74 12.72
N LEU A 12 -5.94 -10.69 12.10
CA LEU A 12 -4.94 -9.63 12.33
C LEU A 12 -5.41 -8.24 11.88
N PHE A 13 -6.40 -8.15 10.98
CA PHE A 13 -6.96 -6.86 10.57
C PHE A 13 -7.79 -6.18 11.66
N GLY A 14 -8.29 -6.96 12.64
CA GLY A 14 -8.97 -6.41 13.82
C GLY A 14 -8.05 -5.74 14.84
N ASN A 15 -6.73 -5.87 14.69
CA ASN A 15 -5.77 -5.25 15.60
C ASN A 15 -5.65 -3.75 15.34
N LYS A 16 -5.47 -2.97 16.42
CA LYS A 16 -5.10 -1.55 16.32
C LYS A 16 -3.69 -1.37 15.75
N ASN A 17 -2.73 -2.16 16.23
CA ASN A 17 -1.39 -2.20 15.67
C ASN A 17 -1.28 -3.31 14.62
N ARG A 18 -1.01 -2.93 13.37
CA ARG A 18 -0.93 -3.84 12.21
C ARG A 18 0.45 -3.87 11.53
N ALA A 19 1.46 -3.24 12.13
CA ALA A 19 2.85 -3.31 11.66
C ALA A 19 3.49 -4.67 12.01
N LEU A 20 2.94 -5.75 11.44
CA LEU A 20 3.22 -7.15 11.81
C LEU A 20 3.80 -7.98 10.64
N SER A 21 4.35 -7.31 9.62
CA SER A 21 4.88 -7.94 8.40
C SER A 21 6.37 -7.67 8.26
N SER A 22 7.08 -8.60 7.63
CA SER A 22 8.50 -8.46 7.28
C SER A 22 8.77 -7.52 6.08
N GLY A 23 7.77 -6.74 5.65
CA GLY A 23 7.89 -5.72 4.60
C GLY A 23 6.79 -5.74 3.53
N CYS A 24 6.27 -6.91 3.16
CA CYS A 24 5.14 -6.98 2.20
C CYS A 24 3.82 -6.53 2.83
N VAL A 25 2.91 -5.99 2.01
CA VAL A 25 1.66 -5.39 2.49
C VAL A 25 0.51 -6.38 2.31
N ARG A 26 -0.16 -6.73 3.41
CA ARG A 26 -1.35 -7.59 3.38
C ARG A 26 -2.59 -6.74 3.13
N VAL A 27 -3.46 -7.17 2.21
CA VAL A 27 -4.71 -6.46 1.88
C VAL A 27 -5.90 -7.22 2.47
N GLU A 28 -6.69 -6.57 3.32
CA GLU A 28 -7.84 -7.21 4.00
C GLU A 28 -8.89 -7.72 3.01
N LYS A 29 -9.16 -6.91 1.99
CA LYS A 29 -10.11 -7.17 0.90
C LYS A 29 -9.38 -7.58 -0.38
N SER A 30 -8.35 -8.42 -0.24
CA SER A 30 -7.51 -8.91 -1.35
C SER A 30 -8.32 -9.55 -2.48
N ASP A 31 -9.38 -10.30 -2.17
CA ASP A 31 -10.25 -10.94 -3.16
C ASP A 31 -11.12 -9.93 -3.94
N GLU A 32 -11.59 -8.87 -3.28
CA GLU A 32 -12.33 -7.78 -3.93
C GLU A 32 -11.40 -7.02 -4.90
N LEU A 33 -10.20 -6.66 -4.44
CA LEU A 33 -9.18 -6.02 -5.27
C LEU A 33 -8.79 -6.90 -6.47
N ALA A 34 -8.56 -8.20 -6.25
CA ALA A 34 -8.25 -9.14 -7.31
C ALA A 34 -9.41 -9.25 -8.32
N THR A 35 -10.67 -9.22 -7.87
CA THR A 35 -11.84 -9.23 -8.77
C THR A 35 -11.82 -8.04 -9.72
N ILE A 36 -11.62 -6.83 -9.18
CA ILE A 36 -11.59 -5.60 -9.99
C ILE A 36 -10.49 -5.68 -11.06
N LEU A 37 -9.26 -6.01 -10.64
CA LEU A 37 -8.12 -6.10 -11.57
C LEU A 37 -8.32 -7.21 -12.62
N LEU A 38 -8.83 -8.38 -12.22
CA LEU A 38 -9.06 -9.47 -13.15
C LEU A 38 -10.14 -9.13 -14.19
N GLN A 39 -11.17 -8.37 -13.81
CA GLN A 39 -12.17 -7.87 -14.75
C GLN A 39 -11.56 -6.92 -15.78
N GLU A 40 -10.63 -6.04 -15.37
CA GLU A 40 -9.84 -5.20 -16.31
C GLU A 40 -8.99 -6.03 -17.26
N ALA A 41 -8.47 -7.18 -16.79
CA ALA A 41 -7.77 -8.15 -17.62
C ALA A 41 -8.71 -9.05 -18.48
N GLY A 42 -10.00 -8.73 -18.54
CA GLY A 42 -10.99 -9.45 -19.34
C GLY A 42 -11.42 -10.80 -18.77
N TRP A 43 -11.19 -11.06 -17.48
CA TRP A 43 -11.68 -12.28 -16.84
C TRP A 43 -13.14 -12.12 -16.41
N THR A 44 -13.89 -13.20 -16.55
CA THR A 44 -15.21 -13.35 -15.93
C THR A 44 -15.07 -13.94 -14.53
N ASP A 45 -16.07 -13.70 -13.68
CA ASP A 45 -16.13 -14.31 -12.34
C ASP A 45 -16.10 -15.85 -12.42
N SER A 46 -16.77 -16.43 -13.43
CA SER A 46 -16.73 -17.88 -13.68
C SER A 46 -15.31 -18.38 -13.95
N LYS A 47 -14.53 -17.63 -14.76
CA LYS A 47 -13.12 -17.97 -15.02
C LYS A 47 -12.29 -17.88 -13.74
N LYS A 48 -12.45 -16.82 -12.94
CA LYS A 48 -11.79 -16.66 -11.63
C LYS A 48 -12.09 -17.86 -10.73
N GLN A 49 -13.35 -18.24 -10.56
CA GLN A 49 -13.75 -19.36 -9.70
C GLN A 49 -13.19 -20.71 -10.19
N LYS A 50 -13.17 -20.95 -11.51
CA LYS A 50 -12.52 -22.14 -12.08
C LYS A 50 -11.03 -22.18 -11.75
N VAL A 51 -10.33 -21.07 -11.90
CA VAL A 51 -8.89 -20.98 -11.56
C VAL A 51 -8.66 -21.22 -10.07
N LEU A 52 -9.42 -20.59 -9.18
CA LEU A 52 -9.32 -20.81 -7.74
C LEU A 52 -9.56 -22.28 -7.36
N SER A 53 -10.60 -22.90 -7.93
CA SER A 53 -10.93 -24.31 -7.68
C SER A 53 -9.83 -25.27 -8.14
N SER A 54 -9.10 -24.92 -9.20
CA SER A 54 -8.01 -25.73 -9.73
C SER A 54 -6.78 -25.80 -8.81
N ARG A 55 -6.63 -24.83 -7.89
CA ARG A 55 -5.45 -24.65 -7.02
C ARG A 55 -4.11 -24.52 -7.76
N LYS A 56 -4.13 -24.30 -9.07
CA LYS A 56 -2.94 -24.07 -9.89
C LYS A 56 -2.62 -22.58 -9.92
N THR A 57 -1.36 -22.24 -9.65
CA THR A 57 -0.85 -20.87 -9.82
C THR A 57 -1.09 -20.43 -11.26
N THR A 58 -1.84 -19.34 -11.41
CA THR A 58 -2.20 -18.76 -12.71
C THR A 58 -1.98 -17.26 -12.64
N SER A 59 -1.38 -16.70 -13.67
CA SER A 59 -1.12 -15.26 -13.77
C SER A 59 -2.05 -14.61 -14.79
N ALA A 60 -2.44 -13.37 -14.52
CA ALA A 60 -3.16 -12.50 -15.45
C ALA A 60 -2.38 -11.19 -15.60
N ASN A 61 -2.16 -10.75 -16.84
CA ASN A 61 -1.54 -9.45 -17.09
C ASN A 61 -2.61 -8.37 -17.08
N ILE A 62 -2.52 -7.47 -16.11
CA ILE A 62 -3.39 -6.30 -16.02
C ILE A 62 -2.88 -5.28 -17.05
N GLN A 63 -3.78 -4.81 -17.93
CA GLN A 63 -3.42 -3.90 -19.04
C GLN A 63 -3.50 -2.42 -18.64
N SER A 64 -4.20 -2.12 -17.55
CA SER A 64 -4.38 -0.78 -16.99
C SER A 64 -3.15 -0.37 -16.16
N ASP A 65 -2.74 0.88 -16.35
CA ASP A 65 -1.74 1.53 -15.52
C ASP A 65 -2.36 1.93 -14.17
N ASN A 66 -2.42 0.98 -13.25
CA ASN A 66 -2.88 1.19 -11.88
C ASN A 66 -1.69 1.53 -10.98
N PRO A 67 -1.37 2.82 -10.72
CA PRO A 67 -0.22 3.17 -9.90
C PRO A 67 -0.44 2.76 -8.44
N VAL A 68 0.59 2.20 -7.82
CA VAL A 68 0.59 1.85 -6.40
C VAL A 68 1.54 2.79 -5.67
N TYR A 69 0.98 3.71 -4.89
CA TYR A 69 1.74 4.61 -4.03
C TYR A 69 1.72 4.10 -2.59
N LEU A 70 2.89 3.86 -2.02
CA LEU A 70 3.06 3.61 -0.60
C LEU A 70 3.64 4.87 0.04
N TYR A 71 2.78 5.66 0.68
CA TYR A 71 3.18 6.85 1.42
C TYR A 71 3.12 6.61 2.93
N TYR A 72 3.95 7.35 3.66
CA TYR A 72 3.97 7.36 5.11
C TYR A 72 3.49 8.72 5.61
N VAL A 73 2.28 8.78 6.15
CA VAL A 73 1.65 10.01 6.63
C VAL A 73 1.14 9.76 8.04
N THR A 74 1.65 10.54 8.98
CA THR A 74 1.32 10.47 10.42
C THR A 74 0.31 11.54 10.84
N ALA A 75 0.04 12.52 9.98
CA ALA A 75 -0.99 13.54 10.19
C ALA A 75 -1.66 13.96 8.87
N TRP A 76 -2.99 14.11 8.88
CA TRP A 76 -3.75 14.62 7.72
C TRP A 76 -5.01 15.36 8.18
N VAL A 77 -5.60 16.13 7.27
CA VAL A 77 -6.89 16.80 7.48
C VAL A 77 -7.95 16.11 6.65
N ASN A 78 -9.07 15.78 7.27
CA ASN A 78 -10.26 15.28 6.58
C ASN A 78 -11.50 15.98 7.16
N GLU A 79 -12.37 16.50 6.30
CA GLU A 79 -13.60 17.21 6.71
C GLU A 79 -13.37 18.30 7.78
N GLY A 80 -12.25 19.03 7.67
CA GLY A 80 -11.87 20.09 8.61
C GLY A 80 -11.37 19.59 9.97
N LYS A 81 -11.22 18.27 10.17
CA LYS A 81 -10.65 17.68 11.38
C LYS A 81 -9.24 17.17 11.11
N THR A 82 -8.34 17.49 12.03
CA THR A 82 -6.98 16.94 12.04
C THR A 82 -7.01 15.54 12.62
N HIS A 83 -6.45 14.59 11.89
CA HIS A 83 -6.22 13.22 12.32
C HIS A 83 -4.72 12.97 12.48
N THR A 84 -4.34 12.20 13.50
CA THR A 84 -2.96 11.82 13.75
C THR A 84 -2.85 10.32 14.02
N LEU A 85 -1.70 9.73 13.67
CA LEU A 85 -1.34 8.35 13.94
C LEU A 85 0.06 8.29 14.59
N PRO A 86 0.36 7.23 15.36
CA PRO A 86 1.71 7.05 15.91
C PRO A 86 2.77 6.92 14.82
N ASP A 87 3.92 7.58 15.02
CA ASP A 87 5.12 7.43 14.19
C ASP A 87 5.85 6.12 14.49
N ILE A 88 5.34 5.02 13.94
CA ILE A 88 5.90 3.67 14.12
C ILE A 88 7.29 3.47 13.50
N TYR A 89 7.74 4.36 12.62
CA TYR A 89 9.05 4.24 11.95
C TYR A 89 10.08 5.27 12.41
N GLY A 90 9.70 6.23 13.25
CA GLY A 90 10.61 7.25 13.76
C GLY A 90 11.01 8.26 12.69
N TYR A 91 10.15 8.52 11.70
CA TYR A 91 10.43 9.45 10.61
C TYR A 91 10.03 10.89 10.95
N ASP A 92 9.19 11.11 11.95
CA ASP A 92 8.77 12.43 12.42
C ASP A 92 9.81 13.04 13.37
N VAL A 93 11.08 12.85 13.04
CA VAL A 93 12.20 13.45 13.75
C VAL A 93 12.57 14.77 13.09
N THR A 94 12.93 15.77 13.90
CA THR A 94 13.46 17.02 13.37
C THR A 94 14.71 16.73 12.54
N PRO A 95 14.72 17.00 11.22
CA PRO A 95 15.88 16.72 10.40
C PRO A 95 17.07 17.56 10.88
N ASN A 96 18.24 16.92 10.96
CA ASN A 96 19.46 17.64 11.30
C ASN A 96 19.94 18.45 10.10
N LEU A 97 19.59 19.74 10.04
CA LEU A 97 19.91 20.58 8.87
C LEU A 97 21.37 21.05 8.82
N LYS A 98 22.27 20.56 9.70
CA LYS A 98 23.69 20.97 9.72
C LYS A 98 24.44 20.64 8.43
N TYR A 99 24.00 19.63 7.68
CA TYR A 99 24.59 19.26 6.40
C TYR A 99 23.98 20.01 5.19
N VAL A 100 22.94 20.81 5.41
CA VAL A 100 22.31 21.58 4.32
C VAL A 100 23.12 22.85 4.06
N ASN A 101 23.69 22.94 2.86
CA ASN A 101 24.27 24.19 2.37
C ASN A 101 23.15 25.11 1.88
N TRP A 102 22.78 26.07 2.73
CA TRP A 102 21.72 27.04 2.44
C TRP A 102 22.06 28.00 1.30
N ASP A 103 23.35 28.24 1.02
CA ASP A 103 23.76 29.06 -0.11
C ASP A 103 23.50 28.33 -1.44
N THR A 104 23.73 27.02 -1.48
CA THR A 104 23.37 26.18 -2.65
C THR A 104 21.87 26.16 -2.87
N ILE A 105 21.06 25.95 -1.83
CA ILE A 105 19.58 25.94 -1.95
C ILE A 105 19.08 27.28 -2.50
N ARG A 106 19.56 28.40 -1.94
CA ARG A 106 19.15 29.76 -2.37
C ARG A 106 19.42 30.03 -3.85
N LYS A 107 20.45 29.41 -4.45
CA LYS A 107 20.78 29.54 -5.87
C LYS A 107 19.74 28.88 -6.81
N TYR A 108 19.02 27.86 -6.35
CA TYR A 108 18.10 27.06 -7.18
C TYR A 108 16.61 27.33 -6.91
N VAL A 109 16.28 28.07 -5.85
CA VAL A 109 14.90 28.39 -5.44
C VAL A 109 14.52 29.85 -5.79
N GLN A 110 15.42 30.59 -6.46
CA GLN A 110 15.13 31.88 -7.09
C GLN A 110 14.81 31.70 -8.58
#